data_AF-A0A2K0UMN3-F1
#
_entry.id   AF-A0A2K0UMN3-F1
#
_cell.length_a   1.000
_cell.length_b   1.000
_cell.length_c   1.000
_cell.angle_alpha   90.00
_cell.angle_beta   90.00
_cell.angle_gamma   90.00
#
_symmetry.space_group_name_H-M   'P 1'
#
loop_
_entity.id
_entity.type
_entity.pdbx_description
1 polymer ?
#
loop_
_entity_poly.entity_id
_entity_poly.type
_entity_poly.pdbx_seq_one_letter_code
_entity_poly.pdbx_strand_id
1 'polypeptide(L)'
;MKVAVVAALAMSQTGVAARKFWTSKPADPGNVLMTGFTIGNGRQGGLPLGIPGDDLLCLNDDSIWRGGPFANSVRHGGSTMITLTGN
;
A
#
# COMPACT_ATOMS: atom_id res chain seq x y z
N MET A 1 15.37 -8.70 46.22
CA MET A 1 16.05 -9.22 45.01
C MET A 1 15.19 -9.17 43.74
N LYS A 2 13.88 -9.46 43.77
CA LYS A 2 13.01 -9.37 42.57
C LYS A 2 12.85 -7.96 41.98
N VAL A 3 12.82 -6.91 42.82
CA VAL A 3 12.63 -5.51 42.36
C VAL A 3 13.87 -4.97 41.62
N ALA A 4 15.08 -5.34 42.06
CA ALA A 4 16.32 -4.92 41.41
C ALA A 4 16.49 -5.53 40.00
N VAL A 5 15.98 -6.74 39.78
CA VAL A 5 16.02 -7.42 38.48
C VAL A 5 15.09 -6.75 37.46
N VAL A 6 13.91 -6.27 37.88
CA VAL A 6 12.97 -5.56 36.99
C VAL A 6 13.53 -4.20 36.56
N ALA A 7 14.18 -3.47 37.46
CA ALA A 7 14.80 -2.19 37.14
C ALA A 7 15.98 -2.34 36.15
N ALA A 8 16.79 -3.38 36.29
CA ALA A 8 17.89 -3.67 35.37
C ALA A 8 17.41 -4.03 33.93
N LEU A 9 16.26 -4.71 33.81
CA LEU A 9 15.69 -5.11 32.50
C LEU A 9 15.08 -3.93 31.72
N ALA A 10 14.61 -2.89 32.42
CA ALA A 10 14.08 -1.67 31.80
C ALA A 10 15.20 -0.76 31.25
N MET A 11 16.40 -0.84 31.82
CA MET A 11 17.56 -0.06 31.39
C MET A 11 18.37 -0.69 30.25
N SER A 12 18.04 -1.93 29.87
CA SER A 12 18.65 -2.64 28.73
C SER A 12 17.86 -2.49 27.42
N GLN A 13 16.96 -1.51 27.31
CA GLN A 13 16.30 -1.22 26.04
C GLN A 13 17.31 -0.57 25.08
N THR A 14 17.93 -1.39 24.24
CA THR A 14 18.64 -0.91 23.06
C THR A 14 17.63 -0.19 22.18
N GLY A 15 17.78 1.13 22.04
CA GLY A 15 16.93 1.92 21.16
C GLY A 15 17.00 1.35 19.75
N VAL A 16 15.89 0.77 19.28
CA VAL A 16 15.78 0.33 17.89
C VAL A 16 15.65 1.59 17.04
N ALA A 17 16.71 1.93 16.31
CA ALA A 17 16.62 2.96 15.29
C ALA A 17 15.71 2.44 14.16
N ALA A 18 14.56 3.08 13.97
CA ALA A 18 13.70 2.79 12.84
C ALA A 18 14.49 3.00 11.54
N ARG A 19 14.48 1.99 10.66
CA ARG A 19 15.05 2.15 9.32
C ARG A 19 14.14 3.11 8.56
N LYS A 20 14.73 4.22 8.07
CA LYS A 20 14.02 5.26 7.34
C LYS A 20 14.57 5.41 5.94
N PHE A 21 13.66 5.56 4.99
CA PHE A 21 13.96 6.18 3.70
C PHE A 21 13.69 7.67 3.81
N TRP A 22 14.55 8.48 3.22
CA TRP A 22 14.40 9.94 3.22
C TRP A 22 14.99 10.51 1.93
N THR A 23 14.51 11.69 1.55
CA THR A 23 14.96 12.45 0.38
C THR A 23 14.98 13.93 0.75
N SER A 24 15.82 14.71 0.09
CA SER A 24 15.88 16.17 0.23
C SER A 24 14.99 16.91 -0.78
N LYS A 25 14.32 16.18 -1.69
CA LYS A 25 13.47 16.73 -2.75
C LYS A 25 12.09 16.08 -2.73
N PRO A 26 11.01 16.84 -2.98
CA PRO A 26 9.68 16.29 -3.20
C PRO A 26 9.69 15.28 -4.37
N ALA A 27 8.69 14.40 -4.38
CA ALA A 27 8.45 13.50 -5.50
C ALA A 27 7.96 14.28 -6.73
N ASP A 28 8.23 13.74 -7.93
CA ASP A 28 7.81 14.32 -9.20
C ASP A 28 6.33 13.97 -9.48
N PRO A 29 5.40 14.94 -9.58
CA PRO A 29 4.01 14.69 -9.91
C PRO A 29 3.81 14.02 -11.28
N GLY A 30 4.75 14.19 -12.21
CA GLY A 30 4.73 13.51 -13.51
C GLY A 30 5.19 12.05 -13.45
N ASN A 31 5.80 11.63 -12.35
CA ASN A 31 6.40 10.30 -12.18
C ASN A 31 6.26 9.77 -10.74
N VAL A 32 5.04 9.85 -10.19
CA VAL A 32 4.74 9.51 -8.79
C VAL A 32 5.05 8.05 -8.45
N LEU A 33 4.92 7.13 -9.41
CA LEU A 33 5.15 5.70 -9.20
C LEU A 33 6.62 5.37 -8.90
N MET A 34 7.56 6.16 -9.42
CA MET A 34 9.00 5.90 -9.27
C MET A 34 9.66 6.80 -8.22
N THR A 35 9.00 7.88 -7.81
CA THR A 35 9.60 8.93 -6.96
C THR A 35 8.90 9.11 -5.61
N GLY A 36 7.65 8.65 -5.46
CA GLY A 36 6.91 8.72 -4.19
C GLY A 36 7.30 7.60 -3.22
N PHE A 37 7.34 7.91 -1.92
CA PHE A 37 7.44 6.89 -0.90
C PHE A 37 6.08 6.28 -0.59
N THR A 38 6.04 4.97 -0.37
CA THR A 38 4.79 4.23 -0.16
C THR A 38 4.48 4.06 1.32
N ILE A 39 3.21 4.24 1.67
CA ILE A 39 2.64 3.86 2.95
C ILE A 39 1.39 3.02 2.72
N GLY A 40 1.07 2.09 3.63
CA GLY A 40 -0.14 1.31 3.52
C GLY A 40 -0.38 0.37 4.70
N ASN A 41 -1.64 -0.06 4.84
CA ASN A 41 -2.10 -0.97 5.90
C ASN A 41 -2.58 -2.33 5.36
N GLY A 42 -2.28 -2.64 4.10
CA GLY A 42 -2.73 -3.85 3.40
C GLY A 42 -4.08 -3.71 2.69
N ARG A 43 -4.87 -2.67 2.98
CA ARG A 43 -6.12 -2.34 2.27
C ARG A 43 -6.01 -1.01 1.53
N GLN A 44 -5.58 0.03 2.24
CA GLN A 44 -5.39 1.37 1.71
C GLN A 44 -3.89 1.66 1.58
N GLY A 45 -3.54 2.35 0.49
CA GLY A 45 -2.19 2.81 0.19
C GLY A 45 -2.17 4.30 -0.09
N GLY A 46 -1.04 4.93 0.20
CA GLY A 46 -0.80 6.35 -0.03
C GLY A 46 0.59 6.62 -0.62
N LEU A 47 0.66 7.61 -1.51
CA LEU A 47 1.90 8.19 -2.02
C LEU A 47 1.89 9.71 -1.74
N PRO A 48 2.38 10.17 -0.58
CA PRO A 48 2.60 11.59 -0.35
C PRO A 48 3.76 12.10 -1.20
N LEU A 49 3.60 13.27 -1.85
CA LEU A 49 4.65 13.84 -2.70
C LEU A 49 5.58 14.79 -1.94
N GLY A 50 5.14 15.37 -0.82
CA GLY A 50 5.93 16.28 0.02
C GLY A 50 6.17 17.65 -0.62
N ILE A 51 5.25 18.14 -1.46
CA ILE A 51 5.37 19.44 -2.13
C ILE A 51 5.04 20.57 -1.13
N PRO A 52 5.97 21.49 -0.85
CA PRO A 52 5.69 22.57 0.09
C PRO A 52 4.59 23.51 -0.40
N GLY A 53 3.52 23.65 0.38
CA GLY A 53 2.42 24.59 0.11
C GLY A 53 1.36 24.12 -0.88
N ASP A 54 1.57 22.99 -1.57
CA ASP A 54 0.63 22.42 -2.55
C ASP A 54 0.80 20.89 -2.65
N ASP A 55 0.74 20.22 -1.49
CA ASP A 55 1.01 18.79 -1.43
C ASP A 55 -0.10 17.94 -2.04
N LEU A 56 0.29 16.79 -2.58
CA LEU A 56 -0.59 15.81 -3.18
C LEU A 56 -0.41 14.46 -2.49
N LEU A 57 -1.53 13.78 -2.27
CA LEU A 57 -1.57 12.42 -1.74
C LEU A 57 -2.33 11.52 -2.73
N CYS A 58 -1.59 10.70 -3.50
CA CYS A 58 -2.24 9.69 -4.33
C CYS A 58 -2.74 8.56 -3.43
N LEU A 59 -4.03 8.21 -3.54
CA LEU A 59 -4.67 7.19 -2.73
C LEU A 59 -5.00 5.95 -3.57
N ASN A 60 -4.82 4.78 -2.95
CA ASN A 60 -5.24 3.50 -3.48
C ASN A 60 -6.06 2.74 -2.43
N ASP A 61 -7.02 1.96 -2.91
CA ASP A 61 -7.73 0.95 -2.12
C ASP A 61 -7.68 -0.37 -2.90
N ASP A 62 -7.37 -1.45 -2.20
CA ASP A 62 -7.12 -2.79 -2.75
C ASP A 62 -8.33 -3.37 -3.49
N SER A 63 -9.53 -2.84 -3.25
CA SER A 63 -10.78 -3.32 -3.82
C SER A 63 -11.25 -2.54 -5.06
N ILE A 64 -10.60 -1.43 -5.40
CA ILE A 64 -10.96 -0.63 -6.58
C ILE A 64 -10.45 -1.31 -7.86
N TRP A 65 -11.29 -2.19 -8.40
CA TRP A 65 -11.06 -2.87 -9.67
C TRP A 65 -12.22 -2.61 -10.62
N ARG A 66 -11.91 -2.48 -11.91
CA ARG A 66 -12.93 -2.49 -12.98
C ARG A 66 -13.21 -3.91 -13.43
N GLY A 67 -14.43 -4.18 -13.87
CA GLY A 67 -14.87 -5.49 -14.35
C GLY A 67 -15.80 -6.18 -13.36
N GLY A 68 -15.83 -7.51 -13.39
CA GLY A 68 -16.64 -8.34 -12.50
C GLY A 68 -17.87 -8.97 -13.17
N PRO A 69 -18.68 -9.71 -12.39
CA PRO A 69 -19.73 -10.61 -12.90
C PRO A 69 -20.81 -9.93 -13.74
N PHE A 70 -20.95 -8.61 -13.63
CA PHE A 70 -22.00 -7.84 -14.28
C PHE A 70 -21.47 -6.83 -15.30
N ALA A 71 -20.16 -6.81 -15.55
CA ALA A 71 -19.55 -5.88 -16.51
C ALA A 71 -19.91 -6.20 -17.97
N ASN A 72 -20.42 -7.40 -18.25
CA ASN A 72 -21.02 -7.78 -19.51
C ASN A 72 -22.01 -8.95 -19.28
N SER A 73 -23.05 -9.05 -20.10
CA SER A 73 -24.12 -10.05 -19.95
C SER A 73 -23.72 -11.48 -20.37
N VAL A 74 -22.49 -11.68 -20.88
CA VAL A 74 -22.09 -12.91 -21.57
C VAL A 74 -20.84 -13.58 -20.95
N ARG A 75 -20.09 -12.93 -20.06
CA ARG A 75 -18.83 -13.51 -19.52
C ARG A 75 -18.94 -13.87 -18.04
N HIS A 76 -18.84 -15.15 -17.78
CA HIS A 76 -18.59 -15.71 -16.46
C HIS A 76 -17.09 -15.82 -16.25
N GLY A 77 -16.46 -14.81 -15.61
CA GLY A 77 -15.08 -14.92 -15.13
C GLY A 77 -14.00 -15.13 -16.20
N GLY A 78 -14.26 -14.78 -17.46
CA GLY A 78 -13.32 -14.97 -18.57
C GLY A 78 -13.51 -16.27 -19.36
N SER A 79 -14.43 -17.15 -18.96
CA SER A 79 -14.78 -18.33 -19.75
C SER A 79 -15.67 -17.97 -20.93
N THR A 80 -15.27 -18.40 -22.13
CA THR A 80 -16.18 -18.48 -23.28
C THR A 80 -17.07 -19.69 -23.10
N MET A 81 -18.39 -19.50 -23.05
CA MET A 81 -19.33 -20.61 -23.10
C MET A 81 -19.19 -21.25 -24.50
N ILE A 82 -18.51 -22.40 -24.60
CA ILE A 82 -18.58 -23.24 -25.81
C ILE A 82 -19.96 -23.91 -25.78
N THR A 83 -20.85 -23.48 -26.66
CA THR A 83 -22.05 -24.24 -26.98
C THR A 83 -21.61 -25.40 -27.87
N LEU A 84 -21.52 -26.61 -27.31
CA LEU A 84 -21.43 -27.82 -28.11
C LEU A 84 -22.80 -28.02 -28.77
N THR A 85 -22.97 -27.54 -30.00
CA THR A 85 -24.12 -27.90 -30.81
C THR A 85 -23.98 -29.37 -31.17
N GLY A 86 -24.74 -30.23 -30.49
CA GLY A 86 -24.81 -31.65 -30.81
C GLY A 86 -25.45 -31.85 -32.19
N ASN A 87 -24.78 -32.65 -33.02
CA ASN A 87 -25.40 -33.32 -34.17
C ASN A 87 -26.09 -34.61 -33.70
#